data_AF-A0A2U0T6L4-F1
#
_entry.id   AF-A0A2U0T6L4-F1
#
_cell.length_a   1.000
_cell.length_b   1.000
_cell.length_c   1.000
_cell.angle_alpha   90.00
_cell.angle_beta   90.00
_cell.angle_gamma   90.00
#
_symmetry.space_group_name_H-M   'P 1'
#
loop_
_entity.id
_entity.type
_entity.pdbx_description
1 polymer ?
#
loop_
_entity_poly.entity_id
_entity_poly.type
_entity_poly.pdbx_seq_one_letter_code
_entity_poly.pdbx_strand_id
1 'polypeptide(L)'
;MSLALTNARQLYRKAFAIELIFLFILTALCAFLAREQLISFFLGSLVAFLPQIGFIGFALYLKKNEPVTHKAKVLYQSEGLKLVLTVGLFIAAFLCFNPKPAGLFIGYFIFILLNNLLPIALNMKH
;
A
#
# COMPACT_ATOMS: atom_id res chain seq x y z
N MET A 1 -7.46 1.61 25.73
CA MET A 1 -7.38 1.03 24.36
C MET A 1 -7.05 -0.44 24.50
N SER A 2 -7.64 -1.34 23.71
CA SER A 2 -7.26 -2.77 23.80
C SER A 2 -5.81 -2.97 23.36
N LEU A 3 -5.05 -3.82 24.05
CA LEU A 3 -3.66 -4.18 23.76
C LEU A 3 -3.47 -4.68 22.31
N ALA A 4 -4.47 -5.37 21.77
CA ALA A 4 -4.46 -5.88 20.40
C ALA A 4 -4.46 -4.75 19.35
N LEU A 5 -5.18 -3.65 19.60
CA LEU A 5 -5.25 -2.50 18.69
C LEU A 5 -3.94 -1.70 18.68
N THR A 6 -3.29 -1.56 19.84
CA THR A 6 -1.98 -0.90 19.94
C THR A 6 -0.89 -1.71 19.25
N ASN A 7 -0.92 -3.04 19.36
CA ASN A 7 0.04 -3.92 18.69
C ASN A 7 -0.13 -3.89 17.16
N ALA A 8 -1.37 -3.97 16.66
CA ALA A 8 -1.65 -3.85 15.23
C ALA A 8 -1.18 -2.50 14.65
N ARG A 9 -1.42 -1.39 15.36
CA ARG A 9 -0.95 -0.06 14.92
C ARG A 9 0.57 0.04 14.87
N GLN A 10 1.27 -0.54 15.85
CA GLN A 10 2.73 -0.57 15.84
C GLN A 10 3.29 -1.47 14.74
N LEU A 11 2.63 -2.61 14.47
CA LEU A 11 2.98 -3.53 13.38
C LEU A 11 2.90 -2.82 12.02
N TYR A 12 1.76 -2.21 11.71
CA TYR A 12 1.57 -1.52 10.44
C TYR A 12 2.44 -0.26 10.31
N ARG A 13 2.72 0.45 11.41
CA ARG A 13 3.68 1.55 11.38
C ARG A 13 5.08 1.08 10.99
N LYS A 14 5.52 -0.07 11.51
CA LYS A 14 6.80 -0.69 11.12
C LYS A 14 6.76 -1.15 9.66
N ALA A 15 5.67 -1.80 9.23
CA ALA A 15 5.50 -2.23 7.84
C ALA A 15 5.62 -1.04 6.86
N PHE A 16 4.89 0.05 7.10
CA PHE A 16 4.95 1.25 6.25
C PHE A 16 6.32 1.92 6.25
N ALA A 17 7.01 1.96 7.39
CA ALA A 17 8.37 2.49 7.43
C ALA A 17 9.32 1.65 6.56
N ILE A 18 9.18 0.32 6.60
CA ILE A 18 9.96 -0.60 5.77
C ILE A 18 9.59 -0.43 4.28
N GLU A 19 8.31 -0.39 3.94
CA GLU A 19 7.85 -0.14 2.56
C GLU A 19 8.40 1.16 1.99
N LEU A 20 8.40 2.22 2.79
CA LEU A 20 8.92 3.51 2.37
C LEU A 20 10.43 3.44 2.10
N ILE A 21 11.20 2.72 2.94
CA ILE A 21 12.63 2.46 2.69
C ILE A 21 12.81 1.66 1.39
N PHE A 22 12.04 0.58 1.19
CA PHE A 22 12.08 -0.20 -0.05
C PHE A 22 11.69 0.64 -1.27
N LEU A 23 10.79 1.61 -1.12
CA LEU A 23 10.36 2.49 -2.20
C LEU A 23 11.53 3.33 -2.68
N PHE A 24 12.28 3.94 -1.77
CA PHE A 24 13.48 4.69 -2.14
C PHE A 24 14.58 3.80 -2.72
N ILE A 25 14.84 2.63 -2.11
CA ILE A 25 15.90 1.71 -2.58
C ILE A 25 15.58 1.18 -3.99
N LEU A 26 14.38 0.68 -4.21
CA LEU A 26 13.99 0.09 -5.49
C LEU A 26 13.83 1.15 -6.59
N THR A 27 13.35 2.35 -6.23
CA THR A 27 13.30 3.47 -7.18
C THR A 27 14.71 3.92 -7.55
N ALA A 28 15.64 4.00 -6.60
CA ALA A 28 17.04 4.29 -6.88
C ALA A 28 17.66 3.21 -7.77
N LEU A 29 17.44 1.93 -7.47
CA LEU A 29 17.90 0.82 -8.30
C LEU A 29 17.34 0.90 -9.73
N CYS A 30 16.05 1.24 -9.87
CA CYS A 30 15.42 1.48 -11.17
C CYS A 30 16.05 2.67 -11.90
N ALA A 31 16.44 3.73 -11.19
CA ALA A 31 17.15 4.87 -11.77
C ALA A 31 18.48 4.46 -12.42
N PHE A 32 19.20 3.54 -11.79
CA PHE A 32 20.48 3.02 -12.29
C PHE A 32 20.31 2.04 -13.45
N LEU A 33 19.33 1.14 -13.39
CA LEU A 33 19.17 0.06 -14.38
C LEU A 33 18.30 0.44 -15.58
N ALA A 34 17.28 1.26 -15.36
CA ALA A 34 16.24 1.56 -16.34
C ALA A 34 15.67 2.97 -16.12
N ARG A 35 16.53 3.99 -16.23
CA ARG A 35 16.20 5.40 -15.97
C ARG A 35 14.93 5.88 -16.67
N GLU A 36 14.72 5.40 -17.88
CA GLU A 36 13.56 5.73 -18.72
C GLU A 36 12.24 5.07 -18.27
N GLN A 37 12.29 4.17 -17.29
CA GLN A 37 11.14 3.58 -16.62
C GLN A 37 10.96 4.12 -15.19
N LEU A 38 11.88 4.94 -14.67
CA LEU A 38 11.88 5.45 -13.30
C LEU A 38 10.55 6.06 -12.89
N ILE A 39 10.04 7.02 -13.69
CA ILE A 39 8.79 7.72 -13.37
C ILE A 39 7.62 6.74 -13.36
N SER A 40 7.60 5.80 -14.31
CA SER A 40 6.56 4.77 -14.40
C SER A 40 6.61 3.82 -13.20
N PHE A 41 7.81 3.35 -12.83
CA PHE A 41 8.03 2.50 -11.67
C PHE A 41 7.62 3.17 -10.36
N PHE A 42 8.00 4.43 -10.18
CA PHE A 42 7.67 5.21 -9.00
C PHE A 42 6.14 5.43 -8.90
N LEU A 43 5.49 5.80 -10.00
CA LEU A 43 4.03 5.92 -10.06
C LEU A 43 3.34 4.59 -9.72
N GLY A 44 3.82 3.48 -10.27
CA GLY A 44 3.28 2.15 -9.99
C GLY A 44 3.39 1.76 -8.52
N SER A 45 4.55 2.05 -7.93
CA SER A 45 4.81 1.84 -6.50
C SER A 45 3.87 2.69 -5.64
N LEU A 46 3.66 3.96 -5.99
CA LEU A 46 2.71 4.84 -5.29
C LEU A 46 1.27 4.39 -5.42
N VAL A 47 0.86 3.90 -6.60
CA VAL A 47 -0.48 3.37 -6.86
C VAL A 47 -0.77 2.16 -5.96
N ALA A 48 0.24 1.37 -5.57
CA ALA A 48 0.04 0.30 -4.60
C ALA A 48 0.15 0.77 -3.13
N PHE A 49 1.05 1.71 -2.84
CA PHE A 49 1.33 2.19 -1.49
C PHE A 49 0.23 3.10 -0.91
N LEU A 50 -0.26 4.07 -1.69
CA LEU A 50 -1.26 5.04 -1.22
C LEU A 50 -2.60 4.40 -0.83
N PRO A 51 -3.19 3.49 -1.63
CA PRO A 51 -4.41 2.78 -1.23
C PRO A 51 -4.23 1.91 0.00
N GLN A 52 -3.03 1.35 0.21
CA GLN A 52 -2.73 0.55 1.38
C GLN A 52 -2.69 1.41 2.66
N ILE A 53 -2.09 2.59 2.60
CA ILE A 53 -2.15 3.58 3.69
C ILE A 53 -3.60 4.00 3.96
N GLY A 54 -4.35 4.32 2.90
CA GLY A 54 -5.77 4.70 3.01
C GLY A 54 -6.62 3.59 3.65
N PHE A 55 -6.44 2.34 3.22
CA PHE A 55 -7.11 1.17 3.77
C PHE A 55 -6.84 0.99 5.26
N ILE A 56 -5.56 0.97 5.65
CA ILE A 56 -5.16 0.75 7.05
C ILE A 56 -5.53 1.94 7.93
N GLY A 57 -5.41 3.16 7.41
CA GLY A 57 -5.85 4.39 8.07
C GLY A 57 -7.35 4.34 8.35
N PHE A 58 -8.16 4.01 7.34
CA PHE A 58 -9.61 3.88 7.48
C PHE A 58 -10.00 2.73 8.44
N ALA A 59 -9.39 1.56 8.28
CA ALA A 59 -9.69 0.38 9.09
C ALA A 59 -9.27 0.53 10.57
N LEU A 60 -8.12 1.15 10.85
CA LEU A 60 -7.58 1.30 12.21
C LEU A 60 -8.04 2.57 12.93
N TYR A 61 -8.21 3.71 12.25
CA TYR A 61 -8.57 4.98 12.90
C TYR A 61 -10.07 5.24 12.94
N LEU A 62 -10.82 5.03 11.85
CA LEU A 62 -12.24 5.44 11.82
C LEU A 62 -13.16 4.50 12.59
N LYS A 63 -12.83 3.20 12.71
CA LYS A 63 -13.78 2.20 13.23
C LYS A 63 -13.29 1.41 14.44
N LYS A 64 -12.40 2.02 15.23
CA LYS A 64 -11.87 1.48 16.49
C LYS A 64 -12.94 1.09 17.54
N ASN A 65 -14.18 1.57 17.38
CA ASN A 65 -15.30 1.38 18.30
C ASN A 65 -16.52 0.66 17.68
N GLU A 66 -16.45 0.09 16.46
CA GLU A 66 -17.63 -0.62 15.92
C GLU A 66 -17.78 -2.04 16.49
N PRO A 67 -19.02 -2.46 16.82
CA PRO A 67 -19.31 -3.78 17.36
C PRO A 67 -18.96 -4.90 16.37
N VAL A 68 -18.58 -6.06 16.92
CA VAL A 68 -18.06 -7.25 16.19
C VAL A 68 -18.98 -7.71 15.04
N THR A 69 -20.28 -7.47 15.17
CA THR A 69 -21.33 -7.77 14.18
C THR A 69 -21.16 -7.06 12.83
N HIS A 70 -20.40 -5.97 12.75
CA HIS A 70 -20.15 -5.25 11.50
C HIS A 70 -18.75 -5.44 10.92
N LYS A 71 -17.86 -6.24 11.53
CA LYS A 71 -16.48 -6.43 11.06
C LYS A 71 -16.36 -6.87 9.61
N ALA A 72 -17.23 -7.78 9.15
CA ALA A 72 -17.24 -8.23 7.75
C ALA A 72 -17.65 -7.10 6.78
N LYS A 73 -18.65 -6.31 7.16
CA LYS A 73 -19.10 -5.14 6.38
C LYS A 73 -17.99 -4.07 6.30
N VAL A 74 -17.24 -3.89 7.38
CA VAL A 74 -16.12 -2.95 7.46
C VAL A 74 -14.96 -3.39 6.56
N LEU A 75 -14.61 -4.68 6.57
CA LEU A 75 -13.59 -5.22 5.66
C LEU A 75 -13.98 -4.96 4.20
N TYR A 76 -15.23 -5.26 3.84
CA TYR A 76 -15.73 -5.07 2.48
C TYR A 76 -15.75 -3.59 2.05
N GLN A 77 -16.17 -2.68 2.93
CA GLN A 77 -16.12 -1.24 2.67
C GLN A 77 -14.69 -0.73 2.50
N SER A 78 -13.76 -1.26 3.29
CA SER A 78 -12.35 -0.88 3.25
C SER A 78 -11.72 -1.37 1.94
N GLU A 79 -11.99 -2.61 1.53
CA GLU A 79 -11.53 -3.17 0.26
C GLU A 79 -12.11 -2.42 -0.94
N GLY A 80 -13.39 -2.06 -0.90
CA GLY A 80 -14.02 -1.21 -1.91
C GLY A 80 -13.32 0.16 -2.03
N LEU A 81 -13.02 0.80 -0.89
CA LEU A 81 -12.27 2.06 -0.86
C LEU A 81 -10.86 1.91 -1.47
N LYS A 82 -10.16 0.82 -1.12
CA LYS A 82 -8.85 0.49 -1.68
C LYS A 82 -8.92 0.35 -3.20
N LEU A 83 -9.89 -0.41 -3.72
CA LEU A 83 -10.08 -0.61 -5.16
C LEU A 83 -10.38 0.70 -5.89
N VAL A 84 -11.32 1.51 -5.38
CA VAL A 84 -11.65 2.81 -6.00
C VAL A 84 -10.43 3.73 -6.01
N LEU A 85 -9.65 3.77 -4.92
CA LEU A 85 -8.44 4.58 -4.85
C LEU A 85 -7.37 4.08 -5.84
N THR A 86 -7.16 2.77 -5.92
CA THR A 86 -6.21 2.15 -6.86
C THR A 86 -6.59 2.47 -8.31
N VAL A 87 -7.86 2.27 -8.69
CA VAL A 87 -8.34 2.56 -10.05
C VAL A 87 -8.22 4.05 -10.36
N GLY A 88 -8.62 4.92 -9.43
CA GLY A 88 -8.48 6.37 -9.58
C GLY A 88 -7.02 6.80 -9.78
N LEU A 89 -6.09 6.22 -9.02
CA LEU A 89 -4.65 6.49 -9.15
C LEU A 89 -4.08 5.97 -10.47
N PHE A 90 -4.52 4.79 -10.95
CA PHE A 90 -4.15 4.31 -12.27
C PHE A 90 -4.62 5.25 -13.37
N ILE A 91 -5.90 5.66 -13.35
CA ILE A 91 -6.47 6.59 -14.32
C ILE A 91 -5.68 7.92 -14.30
N ALA A 92 -5.43 8.47 -13.10
CA ALA A 92 -4.66 9.70 -12.95
C ALA A 92 -3.22 9.56 -13.46
N ALA A 93 -2.56 8.44 -13.20
CA ALA A 93 -1.21 8.18 -13.70
C ALA A 93 -1.18 8.15 -15.24
N PHE A 94 -2.12 7.46 -15.87
CA PHE A 94 -2.20 7.39 -17.33
C PHE A 94 -2.56 8.73 -17.98
N LEU A 95 -3.48 9.49 -17.39
CA LEU A 95 -3.88 10.80 -17.91
C LEU A 95 -2.80 11.88 -17.76
N CYS A 96 -2.12 11.92 -16.61
CA CYS A 96 -1.20 13.03 -16.31
C CYS A 96 0.24 12.79 -16.79
N PHE A 97 0.70 11.54 -16.81
CA PHE A 97 2.13 11.23 -16.98
C PHE A 97 2.45 10.30 -18.15
N ASN A 98 1.44 9.71 -18.81
CA ASN A 98 1.59 8.74 -19.89
C ASN A 98 2.74 7.72 -19.64
N PRO A 99 2.69 6.97 -18.52
CA PRO A 99 3.77 6.13 -18.08
C PRO A 99 3.94 4.93 -19.02
N LYS A 100 5.18 4.42 -19.11
CA LYS A 100 5.46 3.14 -19.76
C LYS A 100 4.77 2.02 -18.95
N PRO A 101 3.88 1.23 -19.57
CA PRO A 101 3.11 0.21 -18.85
C PRO A 101 4.00 -0.77 -18.08
N ALA A 102 5.13 -1.20 -18.66
CA ALA A 102 6.04 -2.14 -18.03
C ALA A 102 6.51 -1.66 -16.64
N GLY A 103 7.07 -0.45 -16.55
CA GLY A 103 7.57 0.11 -15.29
C GLY A 103 6.44 0.31 -14.28
N LEU A 104 5.29 0.81 -14.73
CA LEU A 104 4.11 1.02 -13.90
C LEU A 104 3.63 -0.29 -13.26
N PHE A 105 3.46 -1.35 -14.05
CA PHE A 105 3.01 -2.63 -13.54
C PHE A 105 4.05 -3.31 -12.65
N ILE A 106 5.34 -3.27 -13.01
CA ILE A 106 6.40 -3.87 -12.18
C ILE A 106 6.46 -3.20 -10.80
N GLY A 107 6.45 -1.86 -10.75
CA GLY A 107 6.42 -1.12 -9.49
C GLY A 107 5.19 -1.46 -8.65
N TYR A 108 4.02 -1.49 -9.29
CA TYR A 108 2.77 -1.87 -8.63
C TYR A 108 2.80 -3.29 -8.07
N PHE A 109 3.24 -4.28 -8.85
CA PHE A 109 3.29 -5.68 -8.43
C PHE A 109 4.28 -5.93 -7.29
N ILE A 110 5.45 -5.28 -7.31
CA ILE A 110 6.40 -5.44 -6.21
C ILE A 110 5.81 -4.87 -4.92
N PHE A 111 5.21 -3.68 -4.98
CA PHE A 111 4.65 -3.04 -3.80
C PHE A 111 3.38 -3.73 -3.30
N ILE A 112 2.52 -4.25 -4.17
CA ILE A 112 1.35 -5.01 -3.71
C ILE A 112 1.75 -6.29 -2.96
N LEU A 113 2.83 -6.95 -3.42
CA LEU A 113 3.40 -8.10 -2.71
C LEU A 113 3.97 -7.67 -1.37
N LEU A 114 4.77 -6.59 -1.34
CA LEU A 114 5.38 -6.07 -0.11
C LEU A 114 4.31 -5.70 0.93
N ASN A 115 3.24 -5.05 0.49
CA ASN A 115 2.09 -4.64 1.29
C ASN A 115 1.37 -5.80 1.98
N ASN A 116 1.38 -6.98 1.37
CA ASN A 116 0.76 -8.17 1.92
C ASN A 116 1.75 -9.02 2.74
N LEU A 117 3.00 -9.14 2.28
CA LEU A 117 4.03 -9.95 2.91
C LEU A 117 4.59 -9.34 4.20
N LEU A 118 4.78 -8.02 4.25
CA LEU A 118 5.38 -7.36 5.43
C LEU A 118 4.56 -7.53 6.71
N PRO A 119 3.23 -7.29 6.71
CA PRO A 119 2.42 -7.54 7.88
C PRO A 119 2.48 -9.00 8.33
N ILE A 120 2.46 -9.95 7.39
CA ILE A 120 2.53 -11.40 7.69
C ILE A 120 3.88 -11.74 8.32
N ALA A 121 4.99 -11.29 7.69
CA ALA A 121 6.35 -11.54 8.17
C ALA A 121 6.62 -10.93 9.56
N LEU A 122 6.10 -9.72 9.81
CA LEU A 122 6.25 -9.06 11.10
C LEU A 122 5.37 -9.70 12.19
N ASN A 123 4.22 -10.28 11.81
CA ASN A 123 3.32 -10.97 12.75
C ASN A 123 3.84 -12.36 13.13
N MET A 124 4.58 -13.05 12.24
CA MET A 124 5.21 -14.35 12.53
C MET A 124 6.43 -14.27 13.47
N LYS A 125 6.96 -13.06 13.74
CA LYS A 125 8.09 -12.84 14.65
C LYS A 125 7.68 -12.66 16.12
N HIS A 126 6.39 -12.76 16.43
CA HIS A 126 5.82 -12.73 17.77
C HIS A 126 5.13 -14.05 18.08
#